data_AF-A0A9D4KUN6-F1
#
_entry.id   AF-A0A9D4KUN6-F1
#
_cell.length_a   1.000
_cell.length_b   1.000
_cell.length_c   1.000
_cell.angle_alpha   90.00
_cell.angle_beta   90.00
_cell.angle_gamma   90.00
#
_symmetry.space_group_name_H-M   'P 1'
#
loop_
_entity.id
_entity.type
_entity.pdbx_description
1 polymer ?
#
loop_
_entity_poly.entity_id
_entity_poly.type
_entity_poly.pdbx_seq_one_letter_code
_entity_poly.pdbx_strand_id
1 'polypeptide(L)'
;MALTSGERSALWRKRQRNDTEKHEKYKQKERERYLKRKERGNIKLVHDMSEREKRSKRRAWKISSKTYRDRSKKITAALKLTMKPPNSPPDNGPGPSREIQNRDRGRRKKNLIRSKAYREQFKLRIALNKERRMKDMYKKRYYRLKNKNIKRTESQIDNEVEIIMNDRAKTKTAITMYSILINNIRKRYSNAETAEKRMLKKLIYREAVLRTYGIGDFAKNSTGISESRIRVHANTPRRQRSTVFQKNITDFFERDDNSRIKAGKKSTITRRKVKKQIRLMNNS
;
A
#
# COMPACT_ATOMS: atom_id res chain seq x y z
N MET A 1 -21.36 18.37 -19.68
CA MET A 1 -20.64 17.40 -18.79
C MET A 1 -20.13 18.14 -17.56
N ALA A 2 -20.20 17.52 -16.37
CA ALA A 2 -19.70 18.18 -15.15
C ALA A 2 -18.16 18.15 -15.11
N LEU A 3 -17.55 19.32 -14.88
CA LEU A 3 -16.09 19.45 -14.76
C LEU A 3 -15.55 18.59 -13.61
N THR A 4 -14.43 17.92 -13.84
CA THR A 4 -13.73 17.18 -12.78
C THR A 4 -13.23 18.14 -11.69
N SER A 5 -12.98 17.64 -10.48
CA SER A 5 -12.46 18.46 -9.37
C SER A 5 -11.13 19.15 -9.73
N GLY A 6 -10.28 18.48 -10.50
CA GLY A 6 -9.02 19.04 -11.00
C GLY A 6 -9.22 20.18 -11.99
N GLU A 7 -10.16 20.03 -12.93
CA GLU A 7 -10.49 21.08 -13.91
C GLU A 7 -11.18 22.28 -13.25
N ARG A 8 -12.09 22.05 -12.30
CA ARG A 8 -12.68 23.13 -11.48
C ARG A 8 -11.61 23.91 -10.73
N SER A 9 -10.65 23.21 -10.12
CA SER A 9 -9.53 23.83 -9.41
C SER A 9 -8.57 24.56 -10.36
N ALA A 10 -8.40 24.10 -11.60
CA ALA A 10 -7.59 24.76 -12.62
C ALA A 10 -8.27 26.03 -13.14
N LEU A 11 -9.58 25.98 -13.40
CA LEU A 11 -10.39 27.15 -13.79
C LEU A 11 -10.43 28.20 -12.69
N TRP A 12 -10.61 27.79 -11.43
CA TRP A 12 -10.53 28.69 -10.29
C TRP A 12 -9.15 29.38 -10.22
N ARG A 13 -8.04 28.64 -10.36
CA ARG A 13 -6.67 29.21 -10.42
C ARG A 13 -6.46 30.13 -11.64
N LYS A 14 -7.14 29.88 -12.76
CA LYS A 14 -7.08 30.76 -13.94
C LYS A 14 -7.85 32.06 -13.69
N ARG A 15 -9.07 31.97 -13.17
CA ARG A 15 -9.89 33.14 -12.77
C ARG A 15 -9.18 34.00 -11.72
N GLN A 16 -8.56 33.38 -10.72
CA GLN A 16 -7.80 34.09 -9.69
C GLN A 16 -6.53 34.75 -10.22
N ARG A 17 -5.89 34.22 -11.27
CA ARG A 17 -4.72 34.88 -11.89
C ARG A 17 -5.10 36.05 -12.80
N ASN A 18 -6.30 36.02 -13.36
CA ASN A 18 -6.80 37.07 -14.24
C ASN A 18 -7.31 38.29 -13.45
N ASP A 19 -7.59 38.14 -12.15
CA ASP A 19 -8.01 39.22 -11.24
C ASP A 19 -6.85 39.55 -10.29
N THR A 20 -6.10 40.60 -10.63
CA THR A 20 -4.83 40.97 -9.96
C THR A 20 -5.04 41.31 -8.49
N GLU A 21 -6.07 42.09 -8.16
CA GLU A 21 -6.37 42.49 -6.77
C GLU A 21 -6.77 41.30 -5.89
N LYS A 22 -7.65 40.42 -6.39
CA LYS A 22 -8.01 39.21 -5.64
C LYS A 22 -6.82 38.27 -5.51
N HIS A 23 -5.94 38.20 -6.51
CA HIS A 23 -4.73 37.40 -6.46
C HIS A 23 -3.78 37.88 -5.35
N GLU A 24 -3.60 39.19 -5.21
CA GLU A 24 -2.74 39.79 -4.19
C GLU A 24 -3.29 39.58 -2.78
N LYS A 25 -4.60 39.80 -2.58
CA LYS A 25 -5.28 39.48 -1.31
C LYS A 25 -5.14 38.00 -0.95
N TYR A 26 -5.22 37.10 -1.93
CA TYR A 26 -4.99 35.68 -1.71
C TYR A 26 -3.53 35.38 -1.29
N LYS A 27 -2.55 35.98 -1.97
CA LYS A 27 -1.12 35.84 -1.60
C LYS A 27 -0.83 36.38 -0.21
N GLN A 28 -1.43 37.51 0.18
CA GLN A 28 -1.32 38.05 1.54
C GLN A 28 -1.85 37.05 2.57
N LYS A 29 -3.07 36.51 2.38
CA LYS A 29 -3.64 35.47 3.25
C LYS A 29 -2.81 34.18 3.28
N GLU A 30 -2.10 33.84 2.20
CA GLU A 30 -1.19 32.69 2.19
C GLU A 30 0.08 32.98 3.01
N ARG A 31 0.66 34.18 2.86
CA ARG A 31 1.81 34.63 3.67
C ARG A 31 1.49 34.63 5.16
N GLU A 32 0.33 35.15 5.55
CA GLU A 32 -0.14 35.10 6.95
C GLU A 32 -0.32 33.66 7.45
N ARG A 33 -0.92 32.78 6.64
CA ARG A 33 -1.05 31.36 6.99
C ARG A 33 0.31 30.68 7.15
N TYR A 34 1.28 31.04 6.31
CA TYR A 34 2.65 30.55 6.42
C TYR A 34 3.31 31.01 7.72
N LEU A 35 3.23 32.31 8.04
CA LEU A 35 3.76 32.87 9.30
C LEU A 35 3.15 32.17 10.52
N LYS A 36 1.81 32.05 10.58
CA LYS A 36 1.12 31.33 11.66
C LYS A 36 1.57 29.87 11.78
N ARG A 37 1.85 29.18 10.67
CA ARG A 37 2.35 27.79 10.69
C ARG A 37 3.82 27.71 11.11
N LYS A 38 4.61 28.73 10.81
CA LYS A 38 6.00 28.87 11.23
C LYS A 38 6.07 29.11 12.74
N GLU A 39 5.29 30.06 13.26
CA GLU A 39 5.16 30.35 14.70
C GLU A 39 4.71 29.13 15.49
N ARG A 40 3.73 28.37 14.98
CA ARG A 40 3.26 27.11 15.59
C ARG A 40 4.26 25.95 15.50
N GLY A 41 5.45 26.14 14.92
CA GLY A 41 6.48 25.08 14.77
C GLY A 41 6.15 24.00 13.73
N ASN A 42 5.06 24.16 12.96
CA ASN A 42 4.65 23.19 11.94
C ASN A 42 5.51 23.25 10.66
N ILE A 43 6.25 24.35 10.47
CA ILE A 43 7.19 24.55 9.38
C ILE A 43 8.55 24.88 9.99
N LYS A 44 9.43 23.87 10.02
CA LYS A 44 10.82 24.02 10.45
C LYS A 44 11.68 24.57 9.31
N LEU A 45 12.59 25.49 9.60
CA LEU A 45 13.64 25.83 8.65
C LEU A 45 14.65 24.69 8.54
N VAL A 46 15.49 24.74 7.51
CA VAL A 46 16.50 23.70 7.29
C VAL A 46 17.50 23.61 8.44
N HIS A 47 17.84 24.72 9.09
CA HIS A 47 18.73 24.72 10.25
C HIS A 47 18.06 24.04 11.47
N ASP A 48 16.78 24.30 11.70
CA ASP A 48 15.98 23.72 12.80
C ASP A 48 15.61 22.24 12.61
N MET A 49 15.81 21.68 11.41
CA MET A 49 15.53 20.28 11.15
C MET A 49 16.63 19.37 11.72
N SER A 50 16.21 18.28 12.35
CA SER A 50 17.14 17.21 12.75
C SER A 50 17.82 16.56 11.53
N GLU A 51 18.98 15.94 11.70
CA GLU A 51 19.66 15.24 10.60
C GLU A 51 18.83 14.10 10.00
N ARG A 52 17.90 13.52 10.76
CA ARG A 52 16.96 12.52 10.26
C ARG A 52 15.91 13.16 9.33
N GLU A 53 15.36 14.31 9.70
CA GLU A 53 14.41 15.07 8.89
C GLU A 53 15.07 15.62 7.62
N LYS A 54 16.28 16.19 7.75
CA LYS A 54 17.11 16.63 6.61
C LYS A 54 17.34 15.49 5.62
N ARG A 55 17.70 14.28 6.09
CA ARG A 55 17.83 13.09 5.23
C ARG A 55 16.52 12.71 4.53
N SER A 56 15.39 12.76 5.24
CA SER A 56 14.08 12.47 4.67
C SER A 56 13.72 13.47 3.57
N LYS A 57 13.91 14.77 3.81
CA LYS A 57 13.71 15.84 2.82
C LYS A 57 14.63 15.69 1.61
N ARG A 58 15.93 15.41 1.81
CA ARG A 58 16.87 15.11 0.70
C ARG A 58 16.41 13.92 -0.14
N ARG A 59 15.90 12.86 0.50
CA ARG A 59 15.37 11.69 -0.20
C ARG A 59 14.13 12.03 -1.02
N ALA A 60 13.18 12.76 -0.43
CA ALA A 60 11.99 13.24 -1.13
C ALA A 60 12.36 14.12 -2.33
N TRP A 61 13.29 15.05 -2.14
CA TRP A 61 13.79 15.92 -3.22
C TRP A 61 14.43 15.13 -4.36
N LYS A 62 15.29 14.14 -4.07
CA LYS A 62 15.87 13.25 -5.10
C LYS A 62 14.79 12.54 -5.91
N ILE A 63 13.73 12.04 -5.25
CA ILE A 63 12.61 11.37 -5.92
C ILE A 63 11.85 12.37 -6.80
N SER A 64 11.44 13.51 -6.24
CA SER A 64 10.69 14.54 -6.96
C SER A 64 11.48 15.07 -8.17
N SER A 65 12.77 15.37 -7.99
CA SER A 65 13.67 15.82 -9.06
C SER A 65 13.80 14.78 -10.18
N LYS A 66 13.95 13.49 -9.82
CA LYS A 66 13.93 12.41 -10.80
C LYS A 66 12.60 12.36 -11.56
N THR A 67 11.47 12.41 -10.86
CA THR A 67 10.15 12.36 -11.51
C THR A 67 9.90 13.55 -12.43
N TYR A 68 10.37 14.74 -12.04
CA TYR A 68 10.31 15.94 -12.88
C TYR A 68 11.13 15.75 -14.14
N ARG A 69 12.40 15.34 -14.00
CA ARG A 69 13.29 15.08 -15.14
C ARG A 69 12.71 14.03 -16.09
N ASP A 70 12.18 12.93 -15.56
CA ASP A 70 11.59 11.87 -16.38
C ASP A 70 10.33 12.37 -17.11
N ARG A 71 9.51 13.21 -16.47
CA ARG A 71 8.37 13.87 -17.13
C ARG A 71 8.84 14.82 -18.24
N SER A 72 9.83 15.67 -17.99
CA SER A 72 10.37 16.58 -19.00
C SER A 72 10.98 15.84 -20.19
N LYS A 73 11.67 14.71 -19.95
CA LYS A 73 12.18 13.82 -21.02
C LYS A 73 11.05 13.23 -21.87
N LYS A 74 9.94 12.82 -21.25
CA LYS A 74 8.78 12.30 -21.99
C LYS A 74 8.13 13.38 -22.85
N ILE A 75 7.98 14.59 -22.30
CA ILE A 75 7.41 15.73 -23.03
C ILE A 75 8.30 16.11 -24.21
N THR A 76 9.62 16.24 -24.00
CA THR A 76 10.57 16.55 -25.07
C THR A 76 10.65 15.44 -26.13
N ALA A 77 10.58 14.17 -25.74
CA ALA A 77 10.49 13.06 -26.69
C ALA A 77 9.19 13.08 -27.51
N ALA A 78 8.06 13.40 -26.89
CA ALA A 78 6.77 13.54 -27.57
C ALA A 78 6.78 14.70 -28.57
N LEU A 79 7.30 15.86 -28.16
CA LEU A 79 7.48 17.03 -29.05
C LEU A 79 8.41 16.72 -30.23
N LYS A 80 9.52 16.00 -29.99
CA LYS A 80 10.42 15.56 -31.06
C LYS A 80 9.77 14.57 -32.03
N LEU A 81 8.77 13.80 -31.59
CA LEU A 81 8.02 12.91 -32.47
C LEU A 81 7.04 13.68 -33.36
N THR A 82 6.42 14.74 -32.83
CA THR A 82 5.46 15.59 -33.57
C THR A 82 6.14 16.60 -34.49
N MET A 83 7.41 16.94 -34.24
CA MET A 83 8.20 17.87 -35.06
C MET A 83 8.99 17.17 -36.19
N LYS A 84 8.84 15.85 -36.38
CA LYS A 84 9.34 15.22 -37.59
C LYS A 84 8.46 15.69 -38.76
N PRO A 85 9.04 16.21 -39.86
CA PRO A 85 8.25 16.56 -41.03
C PRO A 85 7.43 15.33 -41.46
N PRO A 86 6.21 15.52 -41.99
CA PRO A 86 5.45 14.41 -42.55
C PRO A 86 6.35 13.69 -43.55
N ASN A 87 6.46 12.36 -43.40
CA ASN A 87 7.17 11.54 -44.37
C ASN A 87 6.71 11.97 -45.77
N SER A 88 7.65 12.39 -46.63
CA SER A 88 7.41 12.54 -48.06
C SER A 88 6.69 11.26 -48.57
N PRO A 89 5.83 11.37 -49.61
CA PRO A 89 5.06 10.24 -50.11
C PRO A 89 5.99 9.03 -50.32
N PRO A 90 5.52 7.80 -50.03
CA PRO A 90 6.35 6.63 -50.20
C PRO A 90 6.76 6.56 -51.67
N ASP A 91 8.05 6.74 -51.91
CA ASP A 91 8.65 6.48 -53.20
C ASP A 91 8.36 5.01 -53.54
N ASN A 92 7.79 4.77 -54.72
CA ASN A 92 7.44 3.43 -55.21
C ASN A 92 8.71 2.68 -55.63
N GLY A 93 9.70 2.60 -54.73
CA GLY A 93 10.88 1.78 -54.89
C GLY A 93 10.58 0.31 -54.56
N PRO A 94 11.29 -0.64 -55.18
CA PRO A 94 11.14 -2.05 -54.87
C PRO A 94 11.40 -2.28 -53.37
N GLY A 95 10.48 -2.97 -52.71
CA GLY A 95 10.53 -3.19 -51.26
C GLY A 95 11.86 -3.80 -50.79
N PRO A 96 12.20 -3.64 -49.50
CA PRO A 96 13.52 -4.01 -48.98
C PRO A 96 13.83 -5.48 -49.26
N SER A 97 14.99 -5.73 -49.89
CA SER A 97 15.46 -7.06 -50.26
C SER A 97 15.46 -8.02 -49.06
N ARG A 98 15.22 -9.32 -49.31
CA ARG A 98 15.12 -10.37 -48.28
C ARG A 98 16.33 -10.40 -47.34
N GLU A 99 17.51 -9.97 -47.80
CA GLU A 99 18.73 -9.87 -46.99
C GLU A 99 18.67 -8.79 -45.91
N ILE A 100 18.08 -7.63 -46.21
CA ILE A 100 17.90 -6.53 -45.24
C ILE A 100 16.91 -6.97 -44.16
N GLN A 101 15.83 -7.65 -44.55
CA GLN A 101 14.85 -8.20 -43.62
C GLN A 101 15.46 -9.27 -42.68
N ASN A 102 16.35 -10.12 -43.21
CA ASN A 102 17.04 -11.15 -42.44
C ASN A 102 18.09 -10.55 -41.47
N ARG A 103 18.85 -9.54 -41.89
CA ARG A 103 19.78 -8.79 -41.00
C ARG A 103 19.03 -8.10 -39.86
N ASP A 104 17.89 -7.48 -40.14
CA ASP A 104 17.07 -6.83 -39.12
C ASP A 104 16.44 -7.81 -38.13
N ARG A 105 15.96 -8.98 -38.59
CA ARG A 105 15.50 -10.06 -37.72
C ARG A 105 16.62 -10.57 -36.81
N GLY A 106 17.83 -10.77 -37.34
CA GLY A 106 19.00 -11.17 -36.56
C GLY A 106 19.39 -10.14 -35.50
N ARG A 107 19.38 -8.85 -35.86
CA ARG A 107 19.67 -7.74 -34.92
C ARG A 107 18.62 -7.65 -33.81
N ARG A 108 17.34 -7.83 -34.13
CA ARG A 108 16.24 -7.88 -33.14
C ARG A 108 16.42 -9.05 -32.17
N LYS A 109 16.77 -10.25 -32.67
CA LYS A 109 17.05 -11.42 -31.82
C LYS A 109 18.24 -11.18 -30.89
N LYS A 110 19.35 -10.63 -31.39
CA LYS A 110 20.52 -10.24 -30.56
C LYS A 110 20.15 -9.22 -29.49
N ASN A 111 19.40 -8.18 -29.85
CA ASN A 111 18.95 -7.16 -28.91
C ASN A 111 18.01 -7.72 -27.84
N LEU A 112 17.12 -8.67 -28.20
CA LEU A 112 16.24 -9.35 -27.25
C LEU A 112 17.03 -10.17 -26.24
N ILE A 113 18.00 -10.97 -26.72
CA ILE A 113 18.88 -11.78 -25.85
C ILE A 113 19.69 -10.88 -24.92
N ARG A 114 20.29 -9.81 -25.45
CA ARG A 114 21.07 -8.85 -24.67
C ARG A 114 20.21 -8.12 -23.62
N SER A 115 19.00 -7.71 -24.00
CA SER A 115 18.01 -7.10 -23.09
C SER A 115 17.59 -8.06 -21.98
N LYS A 116 17.35 -9.35 -22.31
CA LYS A 116 17.05 -10.40 -21.33
C LYS A 116 18.22 -10.58 -20.36
N ALA A 117 19.45 -10.70 -20.86
CA ALA A 117 20.65 -10.84 -20.03
C ALA A 117 20.82 -9.65 -19.06
N TYR A 118 20.66 -8.41 -19.53
CA TYR A 118 20.74 -7.23 -18.65
C TYR A 118 19.64 -7.20 -17.58
N ARG A 119 18.42 -7.62 -17.92
CA ARG A 119 17.33 -7.73 -16.93
C ARG A 119 17.64 -8.76 -15.85
N GLU A 120 18.14 -9.94 -16.25
CA GLU A 120 18.53 -10.98 -15.29
C GLU A 120 19.72 -10.54 -14.44
N GLN A 121 20.74 -9.93 -15.03
CA GLN A 121 21.87 -9.35 -14.29
C GLN A 121 21.41 -8.31 -13.28
N PHE A 122 20.43 -7.47 -13.64
CA PHE A 122 19.86 -6.48 -12.73
C PHE A 122 19.09 -7.13 -11.57
N LYS A 123 18.25 -8.15 -11.84
CA LYS A 123 17.55 -8.92 -10.82
C LYS A 123 18.53 -9.59 -9.84
N LEU A 124 19.57 -10.24 -10.36
CA LEU A 124 20.61 -10.89 -9.57
C LEU A 124 21.35 -9.88 -8.67
N ARG A 125 21.67 -8.68 -9.19
CA ARG A 125 22.27 -7.62 -8.36
C ARG A 125 21.36 -7.16 -7.23
N ILE A 126 20.05 -7.07 -7.46
CA ILE A 126 19.08 -6.75 -6.41
C ILE A 126 19.02 -7.87 -5.36
N ALA A 127 18.92 -9.13 -5.80
CA ALA A 127 18.88 -10.29 -4.91
C ALA A 127 20.15 -10.37 -4.06
N LEU A 128 21.32 -10.23 -4.68
CA LEU A 128 22.61 -10.24 -3.98
C LEU A 128 22.73 -9.11 -2.94
N ASN A 129 22.23 -7.91 -3.24
CA ASN A 129 22.21 -6.81 -2.27
C ASN A 129 21.24 -7.11 -1.11
N LYS A 130 20.09 -7.73 -1.39
CA LYS A 130 19.15 -8.20 -0.36
C LYS A 130 19.82 -9.22 0.56
N GLU A 131 20.48 -10.23 0.01
CA GLU A 131 21.20 -11.25 0.79
C GLU A 131 22.32 -10.65 1.64
N ARG A 132 23.13 -9.72 1.07
CA ARG A 132 24.14 -8.99 1.84
C ARG A 132 23.55 -8.24 3.04
N ARG A 133 22.41 -7.56 2.85
CA ARG A 133 21.70 -6.86 3.94
C ARG A 133 21.17 -7.84 4.98
N MET A 134 20.61 -8.98 4.57
CA MET A 134 20.12 -10.00 5.49
C MET A 134 21.28 -10.59 6.31
N LYS A 135 22.40 -10.91 5.66
CA LYS A 135 23.63 -11.38 6.33
C LYS A 135 24.12 -10.37 7.37
N ASP A 136 24.21 -9.09 7.02
CA ASP A 136 24.63 -8.04 7.97
C ASP A 136 23.65 -7.87 9.13
N MET A 137 22.34 -7.94 8.84
CA MET A 137 21.30 -7.89 9.87
C MET A 137 21.44 -9.05 10.86
N TYR A 138 21.58 -10.28 10.36
CA TYR A 138 21.73 -11.46 11.22
C TYR A 138 23.07 -11.46 11.97
N LYS A 139 24.17 -11.03 11.35
CA LYS A 139 25.47 -10.85 12.02
C LYS A 139 25.36 -9.87 13.19
N LYS A 140 24.72 -8.71 12.98
CA LYS A 140 24.48 -7.71 14.04
C LYS A 140 23.54 -8.24 15.12
N ARG A 141 22.50 -9.00 14.76
CA ARG A 141 21.58 -9.62 15.71
C ARG A 141 22.31 -10.64 16.59
N TYR A 142 23.12 -11.50 15.99
CA TYR A 142 23.95 -12.46 16.71
C TYR A 142 24.91 -11.76 17.67
N TYR A 143 25.63 -10.73 17.21
CA TYR A 143 26.56 -9.98 18.06
C TYR A 143 25.86 -9.31 19.26
N ARG A 144 24.67 -8.74 19.03
CA ARG A 144 23.86 -8.17 20.12
C ARG A 144 23.38 -9.22 21.12
N LEU A 145 22.97 -10.40 20.65
CA LEU A 145 22.56 -11.51 21.52
C LEU A 145 23.74 -12.05 22.34
N LYS A 146 24.88 -12.28 21.68
CA LYS A 146 26.13 -12.68 22.33
C LYS A 146 26.52 -11.70 23.44
N ASN A 147 26.53 -10.40 23.12
CA ASN A 147 26.90 -9.37 24.10
C ASN A 147 25.82 -9.12 25.17
N LYS A 148 24.54 -9.42 24.89
CA LYS A 148 23.47 -9.35 25.89
C LYS A 148 23.62 -10.45 26.94
N ASN A 149 24.04 -11.65 26.53
CA ASN A 149 24.33 -12.74 27.46
C ASN A 149 25.59 -12.46 28.28
N ILE A 150 26.62 -11.83 27.70
CA ILE A 150 27.84 -11.43 28.43
C ILE A 150 27.57 -10.35 29.49
N LYS A 151 26.54 -9.50 29.31
CA LYS A 151 26.17 -8.43 30.25
C LYS A 151 25.28 -8.87 31.41
N ARG A 152 24.72 -10.08 31.36
CA ARG A 152 24.14 -10.72 32.54
C ARG A 152 25.30 -11.39 33.24
N THR A 153 25.75 -10.84 34.37
CA THR A 153 26.73 -11.54 35.21
C THR A 153 26.16 -12.91 35.57
N GLU A 154 26.99 -13.96 35.54
CA GLU A 154 26.58 -15.33 35.91
C GLU A 154 25.81 -15.35 37.24
N SER A 155 26.24 -14.51 38.19
CA SER A 155 25.56 -14.29 39.48
C SER A 155 24.09 -13.84 39.41
N GLN A 156 23.68 -13.09 38.38
CA GLN A 156 22.26 -12.71 38.22
C GLN A 156 21.41 -13.86 37.69
N ILE A 157 22.00 -14.73 36.87
CA ILE A 157 21.33 -15.92 36.35
C ILE A 157 21.22 -16.95 37.48
N ASP A 158 22.28 -17.12 38.25
CA ASP A 158 22.30 -18.04 39.40
C ASP A 158 21.30 -17.61 40.48
N ASN A 159 21.19 -16.32 40.81
CA ASN A 159 20.18 -15.82 41.75
C ASN A 159 18.73 -15.99 41.24
N GLU A 160 18.45 -15.78 39.94
CA GLU A 160 17.11 -16.04 39.38
C GLU A 160 16.79 -17.53 39.38
N VAL A 161 17.76 -18.38 39.04
CA VAL A 161 17.61 -19.84 39.09
C VAL A 161 17.40 -20.31 40.53
N GLU A 162 18.12 -19.75 41.49
CA GLU A 162 17.98 -20.03 42.92
C GLU A 162 16.62 -19.59 43.47
N ILE A 163 16.09 -18.42 43.08
CA ILE A 163 14.73 -17.99 43.44
C ILE A 163 13.67 -18.94 42.84
N ILE A 164 13.85 -19.36 41.58
CA ILE A 164 12.95 -20.32 40.92
C ILE A 164 13.04 -21.71 41.57
N MET A 165 14.23 -22.12 42.02
CA MET A 165 14.48 -23.38 42.73
C MET A 165 14.00 -23.36 44.18
N ASN A 166 14.08 -22.22 44.87
CA ASN A 166 13.61 -22.07 46.25
C ASN A 166 12.08 -22.04 46.35
N ASP A 167 11.36 -21.66 45.28
CA ASP A 167 9.90 -21.75 45.22
C ASP A 167 9.40 -22.91 44.34
N ARG A 168 10.21 -23.96 44.17
CA ARG A 168 9.99 -25.11 43.28
C ARG A 168 8.63 -25.78 43.45
N ALA A 169 8.09 -25.83 44.66
CA ALA A 169 6.77 -26.39 44.92
C ALA A 169 5.65 -25.51 44.36
N LYS A 170 5.73 -24.18 44.53
CA LYS A 170 4.75 -23.24 43.98
C LYS A 170 4.88 -23.10 42.47
N THR A 171 6.10 -23.07 41.93
CA THR A 171 6.34 -23.02 40.48
C THR A 171 5.89 -24.31 39.80
N LYS A 172 6.17 -25.49 40.37
CA LYS A 172 5.65 -26.77 39.85
C LYS A 172 4.12 -26.81 39.89
N THR A 173 3.51 -26.41 41.01
CA THR A 173 2.05 -26.33 41.14
C THR A 173 1.45 -25.35 40.11
N ALA A 174 2.04 -24.17 39.95
CA ALA A 174 1.60 -23.17 38.97
C ALA A 174 1.73 -23.66 37.53
N ILE A 175 2.84 -24.31 37.16
CA ILE A 175 3.06 -24.91 35.84
C ILE A 175 2.04 -26.02 35.59
N THR A 176 1.82 -26.89 36.57
CA THR A 176 0.82 -27.97 36.47
C THR A 176 -0.59 -27.40 36.32
N MET A 177 -0.99 -26.44 37.15
CA MET A 177 -2.28 -25.76 37.02
C MET A 177 -2.45 -25.09 35.66
N TYR A 178 -1.42 -24.39 35.19
CA TYR A 178 -1.40 -23.73 33.89
C TYR A 178 -1.57 -24.72 32.73
N SER A 179 -0.82 -25.84 32.76
CA SER A 179 -0.90 -26.87 31.72
C SER A 179 -2.27 -27.56 31.68
N ILE A 180 -2.84 -27.88 32.85
CA ILE A 180 -4.20 -28.44 32.97
C ILE A 180 -5.22 -27.45 32.41
N LEU A 181 -5.12 -26.17 32.80
CA LEU A 181 -6.04 -25.12 32.36
C LEU A 181 -6.01 -24.95 30.83
N ILE A 182 -4.83 -24.87 30.22
CA ILE A 182 -4.71 -24.72 28.76
C ILE A 182 -5.25 -25.94 28.03
N ASN A 183 -4.92 -27.14 28.51
CA ASN A 183 -5.41 -28.37 27.90
C ASN A 183 -6.93 -28.45 27.96
N ASN A 184 -7.53 -28.03 29.08
CA ASN A 184 -8.98 -27.95 29.24
C ASN A 184 -9.60 -26.90 28.30
N ILE A 185 -9.02 -25.70 28.20
CA ILE A 185 -9.49 -24.66 27.27
C ILE A 185 -9.41 -25.16 25.83
N ARG A 186 -8.33 -25.84 25.45
CA ARG A 186 -8.14 -26.38 24.10
C ARG A 186 -9.18 -27.46 23.77
N LYS A 187 -9.40 -28.42 24.68
CA LYS A 187 -10.41 -29.48 24.53
C LYS A 187 -11.83 -28.93 24.45
N ARG A 188 -12.18 -27.98 25.33
CA ARG A 188 -13.49 -27.33 25.29
C ARG A 188 -13.66 -26.52 24.01
N TYR A 189 -12.65 -25.76 23.59
CA TYR A 189 -12.72 -24.97 22.37
C TYR A 189 -12.81 -25.82 21.10
N SER A 190 -12.17 -27.00 21.01
CA SER A 190 -12.34 -27.87 19.84
C SER A 190 -13.79 -28.34 19.71
N ASN A 191 -14.39 -28.74 20.83
CA ASN A 191 -15.72 -29.36 20.89
C ASN A 191 -16.87 -28.34 20.97
N ALA A 192 -16.56 -27.08 21.26
CA ALA A 192 -17.54 -26.01 21.42
C ALA A 192 -18.31 -25.67 20.13
N GLU A 193 -19.54 -25.22 20.29
CA GLU A 193 -20.36 -24.71 19.20
C GLU A 193 -19.88 -23.34 18.71
N THR A 194 -20.43 -22.88 17.58
CA THR A 194 -20.05 -21.58 16.99
C THR A 194 -20.37 -20.39 17.88
N ALA A 195 -21.41 -20.47 18.71
CA ALA A 195 -21.76 -19.41 19.67
C ALA A 195 -20.74 -19.30 20.80
N GLU A 196 -20.37 -20.42 21.41
CA GLU A 196 -19.39 -20.51 22.50
C GLU A 196 -17.98 -20.13 22.03
N LYS A 197 -17.57 -20.63 20.86
CA LYS A 197 -16.31 -20.23 20.20
C LYS A 197 -16.25 -18.70 20.00
N ARG A 198 -17.38 -18.07 19.69
CA ARG A 198 -17.49 -16.62 19.52
C ARG A 198 -17.40 -15.88 20.86
N MET A 199 -17.99 -16.41 21.92
CA MET A 199 -17.87 -15.83 23.27
C MET A 199 -16.42 -15.88 23.78
N LEU A 200 -15.75 -17.03 23.68
CA LEU A 200 -14.34 -17.18 24.08
C LEU A 200 -13.42 -16.20 23.32
N LYS A 201 -13.65 -16.05 22.02
CA LYS A 201 -12.92 -15.06 21.21
C LYS A 201 -13.17 -13.63 21.67
N LYS A 202 -14.41 -13.28 22.06
CA LYS A 202 -14.72 -11.95 22.59
C LYS A 202 -14.00 -11.71 23.92
N LEU A 203 -14.01 -12.68 24.83
CA LEU A 203 -13.31 -12.57 26.12
C LEU A 203 -11.82 -12.25 25.90
N ILE A 204 -11.13 -13.05 25.06
CA ILE A 204 -9.67 -12.94 24.86
C ILE A 204 -9.27 -11.68 24.08
N TYR A 205 -9.99 -11.37 22.99
CA TYR A 205 -9.53 -10.36 22.02
C TYR A 205 -10.28 -9.02 22.08
N ARG A 206 -11.41 -8.93 22.77
CA ARG A 206 -12.19 -7.68 22.86
C ARG A 206 -11.75 -6.82 24.04
N GLU A 207 -11.30 -7.43 25.13
CA GLU A 207 -10.87 -6.69 26.32
C GLU A 207 -9.61 -5.86 26.06
N ALA A 208 -9.66 -4.57 26.41
CA ALA A 208 -8.56 -3.64 26.18
C ALA A 208 -7.34 -3.99 27.03
N VAL A 209 -7.57 -4.44 28.27
CA VAL A 209 -6.53 -4.84 29.22
C VAL A 209 -5.70 -5.98 28.64
N LEU A 210 -6.35 -7.06 28.21
CA LEU A 210 -5.66 -8.22 27.64
C LEU A 210 -4.86 -7.89 26.37
N ARG A 211 -5.34 -6.96 25.55
CA ARG A 211 -4.59 -6.47 24.38
C ARG A 211 -3.37 -5.62 24.75
N THR A 212 -3.49 -4.80 25.79
CA THR A 212 -2.39 -3.96 26.27
C THR A 212 -1.19 -4.79 26.71
N TYR A 213 -1.46 -5.93 27.35
CA TYR A 213 -0.43 -6.88 27.80
C TYR A 213 -0.06 -7.95 26.75
N GLY A 214 -0.56 -7.86 25.52
CA GLY A 214 -0.23 -8.82 24.45
C GLY A 214 -0.75 -10.25 24.69
N ILE A 215 -1.72 -10.41 25.60
CA ILE A 215 -2.27 -11.73 25.99
C ILE A 215 -2.98 -12.40 24.81
N GLY A 216 -3.47 -11.64 23.83
CA GLY A 216 -4.07 -12.20 22.62
C GLY A 216 -3.12 -13.08 21.80
N ASP A 217 -1.86 -12.67 21.64
CA ASP A 217 -0.85 -13.45 20.93
C ASP A 217 -0.42 -14.68 21.74
N PHE A 218 -0.30 -14.51 23.05
CA PHE A 218 -0.03 -15.61 23.97
C PHE A 218 -1.15 -16.67 23.95
N ALA A 219 -2.41 -16.25 24.08
CA ALA A 219 -3.56 -17.13 24.04
C ALA A 219 -3.66 -17.86 22.69
N LYS A 220 -3.36 -17.18 21.58
CA LYS A 220 -3.31 -17.79 20.25
C LYS A 220 -2.31 -18.94 20.18
N ASN A 221 -1.10 -18.72 20.70
CA ASN A 221 -0.03 -19.72 20.66
C ASN A 221 -0.30 -20.88 21.64
N SER A 222 -0.82 -20.58 22.83
CA SER A 222 -1.05 -21.57 23.89
C SER A 222 -2.31 -22.43 23.67
N THR A 223 -3.41 -21.82 23.20
CA THR A 223 -4.72 -22.49 23.10
C THR A 223 -5.14 -22.81 21.66
N GLY A 224 -4.51 -22.19 20.66
CA GLY A 224 -4.89 -22.31 19.24
C GLY A 224 -6.12 -21.48 18.85
N ILE A 225 -6.69 -20.70 19.78
CA ILE A 225 -7.82 -19.80 19.49
C ILE A 225 -7.28 -18.66 18.64
N SER A 226 -7.73 -18.52 17.40
CA SER A 226 -7.29 -17.44 16.52
C SER A 226 -8.15 -16.19 16.68
N GLU A 227 -7.49 -15.02 16.54
CA GLU A 227 -8.11 -13.70 16.39
C GLU A 227 -8.88 -13.54 15.06
N SER A 228 -9.29 -14.64 14.41
CA SER A 228 -9.94 -14.58 13.09
C SER A 228 -11.06 -13.56 13.13
N ARG A 229 -10.99 -12.57 12.21
CA ARG A 229 -11.80 -11.35 12.17
C ARG A 229 -13.13 -11.55 12.88
N ILE A 230 -13.15 -11.26 14.18
CA ILE A 230 -14.39 -10.98 14.88
C ILE A 230 -14.88 -9.80 14.08
N ARG A 231 -15.86 -10.01 13.19
CA ARG A 231 -16.49 -8.89 12.50
C ARG A 231 -17.07 -8.08 13.64
N VAL A 232 -16.32 -7.07 14.05
CA VAL A 232 -16.82 -6.01 14.88
C VAL A 232 -17.93 -5.49 13.99
N HIS A 233 -19.17 -5.87 14.31
CA HIS A 233 -20.26 -4.93 14.13
C HIS A 233 -19.91 -3.78 15.06
N ALA A 234 -18.89 -3.01 14.68
CA ALA A 234 -18.82 -1.65 15.07
C ALA A 234 -20.15 -1.13 14.53
N ASN A 235 -20.88 -0.40 15.35
CA ASN A 235 -22.02 0.39 14.90
C ASN A 235 -21.52 1.50 13.96
N THR A 236 -20.59 1.21 13.06
CA THR A 236 -20.28 2.05 11.92
C THR A 236 -21.47 1.91 10.99
N PRO A 237 -22.25 2.99 10.80
CA PRO A 237 -23.35 2.95 9.85
C PRO A 237 -22.76 2.51 8.52
N ARG A 238 -23.28 1.39 7.97
CA ARG A 238 -22.99 1.00 6.59
C ARG A 238 -23.23 2.25 5.76
N ARG A 239 -22.20 2.78 5.09
CA ARG A 239 -22.37 3.87 4.11
C ARG A 239 -23.40 3.37 3.10
N GLN A 240 -24.65 3.79 3.26
CA GLN A 240 -25.65 3.59 2.23
C GLN A 240 -25.12 4.37 1.03
N ARG A 241 -24.84 3.66 -0.06
CA ARG A 241 -24.54 4.34 -1.33
C ARG A 241 -25.75 5.21 -1.62
N SER A 242 -25.55 6.51 -1.86
CA SER A 242 -26.70 7.40 -2.06
C SER A 242 -27.53 6.88 -3.23
N THR A 243 -28.84 6.73 -2.99
CA THR A 243 -29.81 6.34 -4.01
C THR A 243 -29.70 7.25 -5.24
N VAL A 244 -29.35 8.51 -5.02
CA VAL A 244 -29.05 9.52 -6.05
C VAL A 244 -27.86 9.12 -6.94
N PHE A 245 -26.79 8.57 -6.37
CA PHE A 245 -25.63 8.14 -7.18
C PHE A 245 -25.97 6.93 -8.05
N GLN A 246 -26.76 5.99 -7.53
CA GLN A 246 -27.23 4.84 -8.30
C GLN A 246 -28.15 5.29 -9.44
N LYS A 247 -29.09 6.22 -9.19
CA LYS A 247 -29.94 6.83 -10.22
C LYS A 247 -29.12 7.56 -11.29
N ASN A 248 -28.14 8.35 -10.90
CA ASN A 248 -27.29 9.05 -11.88
C ASN A 248 -26.46 8.10 -12.76
N ILE A 249 -26.07 6.93 -12.24
CA ILE A 249 -25.39 5.89 -13.01
C ILE A 249 -26.36 5.23 -13.99
N THR A 250 -27.58 4.89 -13.54
CA THR A 250 -28.60 4.29 -14.41
C THR A 250 -28.96 5.25 -15.53
N ASP A 251 -29.27 6.51 -15.20
CA ASP A 251 -29.64 7.55 -16.16
C ASP A 251 -28.53 7.80 -17.18
N PHE A 252 -27.26 7.76 -16.76
CA PHE A 252 -26.13 7.92 -17.68
C PHE A 252 -26.06 6.79 -18.72
N PHE A 253 -26.29 5.54 -18.31
CA PHE A 253 -26.21 4.38 -19.20
C PHE A 253 -27.49 4.14 -20.02
N GLU A 254 -28.62 4.69 -19.59
CA GLU A 254 -29.90 4.63 -20.30
C GLU A 254 -30.07 5.76 -21.34
N ARG A 255 -29.19 6.78 -21.35
CA ARG A 255 -29.14 7.78 -22.44
C ARG A 255 -28.88 7.12 -23.80
N ASP A 256 -29.67 7.53 -24.80
CA ASP A 256 -29.69 6.93 -26.14
C ASP A 256 -28.29 6.93 -26.80
N ASP A 257 -27.52 8.02 -26.65
CA ASP A 257 -26.15 8.15 -27.17
C ASP A 257 -25.21 7.04 -26.64
N ASN A 258 -25.35 6.68 -25.36
CA ASN A 258 -24.51 5.67 -24.71
C ASN A 258 -25.02 4.24 -24.97
N SER A 259 -26.33 4.10 -25.19
CA SER A 259 -26.99 2.86 -25.57
C SER A 259 -26.56 2.41 -26.98
N ARG A 260 -26.57 3.34 -27.94
CA ARG A 260 -26.29 3.07 -29.36
C ARG A 260 -24.82 2.75 -29.65
N ILE A 261 -23.88 3.33 -28.90
CA ILE A 261 -22.44 3.17 -29.14
C ILE A 261 -21.89 1.83 -28.59
N LYS A 262 -22.61 1.11 -27.72
CA LYS A 262 -22.01 0.02 -26.91
C LYS A 262 -22.78 -1.30 -26.78
N ALA A 263 -23.67 -1.65 -27.71
CA ALA A 263 -24.49 -2.86 -27.55
C ALA A 263 -24.24 -3.92 -28.64
N GLY A 264 -23.46 -4.95 -28.30
CA GLY A 264 -23.55 -6.27 -28.95
C GLY A 264 -24.38 -7.24 -28.10
N LYS A 265 -25.07 -8.20 -28.73
CA LYS A 265 -25.95 -9.23 -28.10
C LYS A 265 -25.32 -9.96 -26.91
N LYS A 266 -23.98 -10.02 -26.82
CA LYS A 266 -23.18 -10.67 -25.76
C LYS A 266 -23.04 -9.85 -24.45
N SER A 267 -23.57 -8.63 -24.38
CA SER A 267 -23.37 -7.70 -23.25
C SER A 267 -24.60 -7.48 -22.36
N THR A 268 -25.71 -8.16 -22.67
CA THR A 268 -26.98 -8.10 -21.94
C THR A 268 -27.30 -9.43 -21.25
N ILE A 269 -27.87 -9.37 -20.05
CA ILE A 269 -28.37 -10.50 -19.28
C ILE A 269 -29.85 -10.27 -18.94
N THR A 270 -30.64 -11.34 -18.97
CA THR A 270 -32.04 -11.31 -18.54
C THR A 270 -32.15 -11.93 -17.16
N ARG A 271 -32.72 -11.20 -16.18
CA ARG A 271 -33.02 -11.73 -14.84
C ARG A 271 -34.40 -11.22 -14.43
N ARG A 272 -35.21 -12.07 -13.80
CA ARG A 272 -36.59 -11.73 -13.40
C ARG A 272 -37.40 -11.10 -14.55
N LYS A 273 -37.29 -11.67 -15.76
CA LYS A 273 -37.95 -11.18 -16.99
C LYS A 273 -37.55 -9.77 -17.44
N VAL A 274 -36.52 -9.16 -16.86
CA VAL A 274 -35.99 -7.85 -17.27
C VAL A 274 -34.62 -8.04 -17.94
N LYS A 275 -34.51 -7.64 -19.21
CA LYS A 275 -33.25 -7.69 -19.98
C LYS A 275 -32.47 -6.40 -19.79
N LYS A 276 -31.29 -6.47 -19.16
CA LYS A 276 -30.42 -5.31 -18.89
C LYS A 276 -28.97 -5.60 -19.23
N GLN A 277 -28.16 -4.56 -19.36
CA GLN A 277 -26.72 -4.72 -19.54
C GLN A 277 -26.08 -5.33 -18.28
N ILE A 278 -25.13 -6.25 -18.44
CA ILE A 278 -24.48 -6.99 -17.32
C ILE A 278 -23.94 -6.04 -16.23
N ARG A 279 -23.37 -4.91 -16.62
CA ARG A 279 -22.82 -3.88 -15.72
C ARG A 279 -23.85 -3.15 -14.85
N LEU A 280 -25.12 -3.09 -15.26
CA LEU A 280 -26.19 -2.47 -14.48
C LEU A 280 -26.73 -3.43 -13.41
N MET A 281 -26.69 -4.73 -13.70
CA MET A 281 -27.20 -5.80 -12.83
C MET A 281 -26.25 -6.18 -11.70
N ASN A 282 -24.95 -5.93 -11.86
CA ASN A 282 -23.94 -6.18 -10.81
C ASN A 282 -23.91 -5.09 -9.71
N ASN A 283 -24.61 -3.98 -9.91
CA ASN A 283 -24.63 -2.82 -9.00
C ASN A 283 -25.96 -2.63 -8.24
N SER A 284 -26.97 -3.43 -8.58
CA SER A 284 -28.29 -3.53 -7.93
C SER A 284 -28.32 -4.63 -6.88
#